data_AF-A0A6M3IQR9-F1
#
_entry.id   AF-A0A6M3IQR9-F1
#
_cell.length_a   1.000
_cell.length_b   1.000
_cell.length_c   1.000
_cell.angle_alpha   90.00
_cell.angle_beta   90.00
_cell.angle_gamma   90.00
#
_symmetry.space_group_name_H-M   'P 1'
#
loop_
_entity.id
_entity.type
_entity.pdbx_description
1 polymer ?
#
loop_
_entity_poly.entity_id
_entity_poly.type
_entity_poly.pdbx_seq_one_letter_code
_entity_poly.pdbx_strand_id
1 'polypeptide(L)'
;MPRTDKEKGRIYHRKWYERNKEKIRQRNKVLYQLNKEHINKKAKEQIKRIKLEVFSYYSKGEPKCTHCGITELDVLCLDHIDGGGTKDRLFNNHHGSNLHYFLKRTGYPEGFQVLCANCNLRKWVKYKK
;
A
#
# COMPACT_ATOMS: atom_id res chain seq x y z
N MET A 1 34.23 -17.69 -22.81
CA MET A 1 34.29 -16.25 -23.19
C MET A 1 32.89 -15.78 -23.56
N PRO A 2 32.43 -14.57 -23.15
CA PRO A 2 31.09 -14.07 -23.50
C PRO A 2 30.89 -14.01 -25.01
N ARG A 3 29.75 -14.54 -25.49
CA ARG A 3 29.51 -14.88 -26.91
C ARG A 3 28.81 -13.78 -27.70
N THR A 4 28.25 -12.78 -27.03
CA THR A 4 27.51 -11.67 -27.67
C THR A 4 27.89 -10.32 -27.07
N ASP A 5 27.71 -9.24 -27.82
CA ASP A 5 28.02 -7.88 -27.32
C ASP A 5 27.09 -7.43 -26.18
N LYS A 6 25.84 -7.91 -26.16
CA LYS A 6 24.93 -7.73 -25.02
C LYS A 6 25.47 -8.36 -23.74
N GLU A 7 26.12 -9.52 -23.86
CA GLU A 7 26.71 -10.23 -22.73
C GLU A 7 27.99 -9.55 -22.23
N LYS A 8 28.82 -9.06 -23.16
CA LYS A 8 29.99 -8.21 -22.83
C LYS A 8 29.56 -6.94 -22.09
N GLY A 9 28.52 -6.26 -22.56
CA GLY A 9 27.95 -5.08 -21.91
C GLY A 9 27.45 -5.34 -20.49
N ARG A 10 26.71 -6.44 -20.28
CA ARG A 10 26.26 -6.86 -18.93
C ARG A 10 27.43 -7.13 -17.97
N ILE A 11 28.47 -7.82 -18.44
CA ILE A 11 29.66 -8.11 -17.63
C ILE A 11 30.42 -6.81 -17.30
N TYR A 12 30.58 -5.91 -18.27
CA TYR A 12 31.19 -4.61 -18.06
C TYR A 12 30.44 -3.79 -17.00
N HIS A 13 29.12 -3.64 -17.14
CA HIS A 13 28.30 -2.91 -16.19
C HIS A 13 28.33 -3.53 -14.79
N ARG A 14 28.29 -4.86 -14.68
CA ARG A 14 28.44 -5.55 -13.40
C ARG A 14 29.79 -5.23 -12.74
N LYS A 15 30.89 -5.35 -13.48
CA LYS A 15 32.24 -5.05 -12.99
C LYS A 15 32.41 -3.57 -12.63
N TRP A 16 31.78 -2.66 -13.37
CA TRP A 16 31.77 -1.24 -13.04
C TRP A 16 30.96 -0.97 -11.76
N TYR A 17 29.77 -1.56 -11.64
CA TYR A 17 28.92 -1.42 -10.46
C TYR A 17 29.64 -1.94 -9.21
N GLU A 18 30.21 -3.15 -9.24
CA GLU A 18 30.93 -3.72 -8.10
C GLU A 18 32.07 -2.83 -7.62
N ARG A 19 32.83 -2.23 -8.55
CA ARG A 19 33.92 -1.30 -8.22
C ARG A 19 33.45 0.04 -7.66
N ASN A 20 32.22 0.45 -7.97
CA ASN A 20 31.68 1.76 -7.59
C ASN A 20 30.56 1.67 -6.55
N LYS A 21 30.17 0.47 -6.12
CA LYS A 21 28.95 0.24 -5.32
C LYS A 21 28.90 1.07 -4.05
N GLU A 22 30.03 1.20 -3.36
CA GLU A 22 30.10 1.94 -2.10
C GLU A 22 29.95 3.44 -2.33
N LYS A 23 30.64 4.00 -3.35
CA LYS A 23 30.48 5.42 -3.74
C LYS A 23 29.04 5.72 -4.18
N ILE A 24 28.44 4.81 -4.95
CA ILE A 24 27.04 4.93 -5.39
C ILE A 24 26.10 4.87 -4.17
N ARG A 25 26.33 3.94 -3.24
CA ARG A 25 25.53 3.79 -2.03
C ARG A 25 25.59 5.04 -1.15
N GLN A 26 26.79 5.60 -0.94
CA GLN A 26 26.98 6.82 -0.15
C GLN A 26 26.30 8.02 -0.81
N ARG A 27 26.50 8.21 -2.11
CA ARG A 27 25.82 9.27 -2.89
C ARG A 27 24.30 9.13 -2.82
N ASN A 28 23.77 7.93 -3.02
CA ASN A 28 22.34 7.66 -2.98
C ASN A 28 21.75 7.88 -1.58
N LYS A 29 22.50 7.55 -0.52
CA LYS A 29 22.09 7.81 0.86
C LYS A 29 21.94 9.31 1.11
N VAL A 30 22.92 10.11 0.71
CA VAL A 30 22.88 11.58 0.84
C VAL A 30 21.73 12.15 0.02
N LEU A 31 21.59 11.73 -1.25
CA LEU A 31 20.50 12.19 -2.11
C LEU A 31 19.12 11.83 -1.55
N TYR A 32 18.97 10.63 -0.98
CA TYR A 32 17.74 10.22 -0.32
C TYR A 32 17.45 11.10 0.89
N GLN A 33 18.44 11.38 1.74
CA GLN A 33 18.26 12.24 2.91
C GLN A 33 17.85 13.66 2.53
N LEU A 34 18.52 14.26 1.53
CA LEU A 34 18.19 15.59 1.02
C LEU A 34 16.76 15.65 0.45
N ASN A 35 16.30 14.59 -0.18
CA ASN A 35 14.96 14.53 -0.80
C ASN A 35 13.90 13.85 0.08
N LYS A 36 14.24 13.43 1.31
CA LYS A 36 13.41 12.54 2.14
C LYS A 36 12.04 13.15 2.40
N GLU A 37 12.00 14.44 2.71
CA GLU A 37 10.76 15.14 3.00
C GLU A 37 9.82 15.17 1.78
N HIS A 38 10.34 15.52 0.61
CA HIS A 38 9.58 15.54 -0.63
C HIS A 38 9.06 14.16 -1.02
N ILE A 39 9.89 13.13 -0.89
CA ILE A 39 9.51 11.73 -1.14
C ILE A 39 8.38 11.32 -0.18
N ASN A 40 8.52 11.62 1.11
CA ASN A 40 7.51 11.29 2.12
C ASN A 40 6.21 12.05 1.89
N LYS A 41 6.28 13.33 1.51
CA LYS A 41 5.10 14.15 1.19
C LYS A 41 4.32 13.55 0.03
N LYS A 42 4.99 13.26 -1.09
CA LYS A 42 4.38 12.61 -2.25
C LYS A 42 3.79 11.24 -1.91
N ALA A 43 4.49 10.44 -1.11
CA ALA A 43 3.99 9.14 -0.67
C ALA A 43 2.71 9.28 0.18
N LYS A 44 2.68 10.23 1.12
CA LYS A 44 1.48 10.52 1.94
C LYS A 44 0.29 10.96 1.09
N GLU A 45 0.51 11.88 0.16
CA GLU A 45 -0.52 12.37 -0.76
C GLU A 45 -1.09 11.24 -1.62
N GLN A 46 -0.22 10.37 -2.14
CA GLN A 46 -0.62 9.22 -2.93
C GLN A 46 -1.43 8.20 -2.10
N ILE A 47 -1.00 7.92 -0.87
CA ILE A 47 -1.73 7.02 0.05
C ILE A 47 -3.10 7.60 0.39
N LYS A 48 -3.19 8.91 0.64
CA LYS A 48 -4.47 9.59 0.91
C LYS A 48 -5.41 9.51 -0.31
N ARG A 49 -4.88 9.74 -1.52
CA ARG A 49 -5.64 9.64 -2.77
C ARG A 49 -6.21 8.23 -2.97
N ILE A 50 -5.39 7.19 -2.84
CA ILE A 50 -5.88 5.82 -3.05
C ILE A 50 -6.84 5.38 -1.95
N LYS A 51 -6.63 5.83 -0.69
CA LYS A 51 -7.59 5.61 0.39
C LYS A 51 -8.95 6.22 0.04
N LEU A 52 -8.97 7.48 -0.40
CA LEU A 52 -10.20 8.16 -0.80
C LEU A 52 -10.92 7.41 -1.92
N GLU A 53 -10.20 7.03 -2.98
CA GLU A 53 -10.75 6.30 -4.13
C GLU A 53 -11.38 4.94 -3.74
N VAL A 54 -10.64 4.12 -2.98
CA VAL A 54 -11.11 2.82 -2.51
C VAL A 54 -12.34 2.97 -1.62
N PHE A 55 -12.31 3.93 -0.69
CA PHE A 55 -13.39 4.09 0.28
C PHE A 55 -14.64 4.64 -0.40
N SER A 56 -14.49 5.58 -1.34
CA SER A 56 -15.58 6.05 -2.19
C SER A 56 -16.23 4.93 -2.97
N TYR A 57 -15.44 4.01 -3.54
CA TYR A 57 -15.96 2.85 -4.26
C TYR A 57 -16.85 1.99 -3.36
N TYR A 58 -16.33 1.54 -2.20
CA TYR A 58 -17.07 0.65 -1.30
C TYR A 58 -18.21 1.35 -0.54
N SER A 59 -18.19 2.67 -0.42
CA SER A 59 -19.30 3.47 0.10
C SER A 59 -20.32 3.89 -0.97
N LYS A 60 -20.11 3.52 -2.25
CA LYS A 60 -20.94 3.90 -3.41
C LYS A 60 -21.09 5.42 -3.57
N GLY A 61 -20.01 6.17 -3.37
CA GLY A 61 -19.98 7.63 -3.49
C GLY A 61 -19.10 8.28 -2.43
N GLU A 62 -19.70 9.06 -1.54
CA GLU A 62 -18.98 9.68 -0.43
C GLU A 62 -18.46 8.61 0.56
N PRO A 63 -17.17 8.61 0.92
CA PRO A 63 -16.63 7.72 1.94
C PRO A 63 -17.39 7.86 3.24
N LYS A 64 -18.01 6.77 3.69
CA LYS A 64 -18.77 6.75 4.94
C LYS A 64 -18.81 5.38 5.55
N CYS A 65 -18.88 5.35 6.87
CA CYS A 65 -19.18 4.13 7.60
C CYS A 65 -20.56 3.62 7.21
N THR A 66 -20.65 2.38 6.73
CA THR A 66 -21.92 1.74 6.34
C THR A 66 -22.91 1.58 7.51
N HIS A 67 -22.41 1.63 8.76
CA HIS A 67 -23.23 1.44 9.96
C HIS A 67 -23.67 2.73 10.64
N CYS A 68 -22.80 3.72 10.80
CA CYS A 68 -23.09 4.93 11.58
C CYS A 68 -23.02 6.23 10.76
N GLY A 69 -22.68 6.14 9.47
CA GLY A 69 -22.70 7.29 8.57
C GLY A 69 -21.58 8.31 8.74
N ILE A 70 -20.65 8.14 9.70
CA ILE A 70 -19.50 9.06 9.82
C ILE A 70 -18.68 9.08 8.53
N THR A 71 -18.33 10.28 8.07
CA THR A 71 -17.66 10.53 6.78
C THR A 71 -16.18 10.91 6.93
N GLU A 72 -15.72 11.14 8.17
CA GLU A 72 -14.34 11.53 8.45
C GLU A 72 -13.37 10.42 8.04
N LEU A 73 -12.62 10.66 6.96
CA LEU A 73 -11.76 9.65 6.33
C LEU A 73 -10.71 9.06 7.29
N ASP A 74 -10.25 9.83 8.27
CA ASP A 74 -9.18 9.41 9.19
C ASP A 74 -9.65 8.36 10.20
N VAL A 75 -10.95 8.34 10.54
CA VAL A 75 -11.54 7.32 11.42
C VAL A 75 -12.12 6.12 10.68
N LEU A 76 -12.20 6.20 9.35
CA LEU A 76 -12.66 5.11 8.50
C LEU A 76 -11.55 4.07 8.28
N CYS A 77 -11.99 2.81 8.25
CA CYS A 77 -11.24 1.60 8.04
C CYS A 77 -11.96 0.74 6.98
N LEU A 78 -11.18 -0.10 6.29
CA LEU A 78 -11.73 -1.13 5.42
C LEU A 78 -11.81 -2.46 6.19
N ASP A 79 -12.94 -3.15 6.10
CA ASP A 79 -13.22 -4.40 6.79
C ASP A 79 -13.68 -5.48 5.80
N HIS A 80 -13.30 -6.73 6.05
CA HIS A 80 -13.78 -7.90 5.31
C HIS A 80 -15.16 -8.29 5.84
N ILE A 81 -16.19 -8.27 4.99
CA ILE A 81 -17.59 -8.52 5.37
C ILE A 81 -17.72 -9.88 6.07
N ASP A 82 -17.16 -10.94 5.48
CA ASP A 82 -17.22 -12.32 5.99
C ASP A 82 -16.08 -12.66 6.99
N GLY A 83 -15.35 -11.64 7.45
CA GLY A 83 -14.15 -11.82 8.27
C GLY A 83 -12.95 -12.31 7.45
N GLY A 84 -11.99 -12.95 8.10
CA GLY A 84 -10.78 -13.46 7.41
C GLY A 84 -9.65 -12.43 7.22
N GLY A 85 -9.84 -11.17 7.62
CA GLY A 85 -8.81 -10.14 7.51
C GLY A 85 -7.48 -10.49 8.20
N THR A 86 -7.49 -11.31 9.26
CA THR A 86 -6.26 -11.83 9.87
C THR A 86 -5.48 -12.75 8.93
N LYS A 87 -6.18 -13.66 8.22
CA LYS A 87 -5.57 -14.56 7.24
C LYS A 87 -5.08 -13.78 6.04
N ASP A 88 -5.89 -12.85 5.53
CA ASP A 88 -5.52 -12.01 4.38
C ASP A 88 -4.27 -11.17 4.68
N ARG A 89 -4.19 -10.59 5.88
CA ARG A 89 -2.99 -9.90 6.36
C ARG A 89 -1.77 -10.83 6.44
N LEU A 90 -1.94 -12.02 6.99
CA LEU A 90 -0.84 -12.97 7.23
C LEU A 90 -0.28 -13.57 5.94
N PHE A 91 -1.16 -13.98 5.02
CA PHE A 91 -0.76 -14.74 3.83
C PHE A 91 -0.55 -13.85 2.59
N ASN A 92 -1.25 -12.72 2.48
CA ASN A 92 -1.20 -11.87 1.29
C ASN A 92 -0.55 -10.50 1.53
N ASN A 93 -0.16 -10.18 2.76
CA ASN A 93 0.38 -8.87 3.14
C ASN A 93 -0.60 -7.71 2.81
N HIS A 94 -1.90 -8.03 2.81
CA HIS A 94 -2.98 -7.11 2.52
C HIS A 94 -3.35 -6.30 3.77
N HIS A 95 -2.59 -5.23 4.01
CA HIS A 95 -2.88 -4.27 5.07
C HIS A 95 -2.49 -2.84 4.67
N GLY A 96 -3.12 -1.84 5.28
CA GLY A 96 -2.85 -0.43 5.01
C GLY A 96 -2.93 -0.11 3.52
N SER A 97 -1.91 0.59 2.99
CA SER A 97 -1.88 0.97 1.57
C SER A 97 -1.80 -0.23 0.62
N ASN A 98 -1.18 -1.35 1.03
CA ASN A 98 -1.05 -2.52 0.15
C ASN A 98 -2.40 -3.13 -0.21
N LEU A 99 -3.31 -3.21 0.76
CA LEU A 99 -4.69 -3.65 0.49
C LEU A 99 -5.38 -2.69 -0.48
N HIS A 100 -5.26 -1.37 -0.29
CA HIS A 100 -5.87 -0.40 -1.21
C HIS A 100 -5.36 -0.54 -2.65
N TYR A 101 -4.05 -0.74 -2.83
CA TYR A 101 -3.46 -1.00 -4.14
C TYR A 101 -3.91 -2.31 -4.75
N PHE A 102 -4.00 -3.37 -3.94
CA PHE A 102 -4.51 -4.66 -4.38
C PHE A 102 -5.93 -4.50 -4.94
N LEU A 103 -6.85 -3.92 -4.16
CA LEU A 103 -8.25 -3.75 -4.55
C LEU A 103 -8.40 -2.93 -5.83
N LYS A 104 -7.66 -1.82 -5.93
CA LYS A 104 -7.65 -1.00 -7.15
C LYS A 104 -7.16 -1.80 -8.37
N ARG A 105 -6.09 -2.59 -8.22
CA ARG A 105 -5.51 -3.38 -9.32
C ARG A 105 -6.39 -4.55 -9.73
N THR A 106 -7.17 -5.11 -8.81
CA THR A 106 -8.06 -6.24 -9.08
C THR A 106 -9.48 -5.82 -9.45
N GLY A 107 -9.73 -4.53 -9.71
CA GLY A 107 -11.04 -4.04 -10.14
C GLY A 107 -12.09 -3.99 -9.03
N TYR A 108 -11.66 -3.79 -7.79
CA TYR A 108 -12.52 -3.63 -6.60
C TYR A 108 -13.47 -4.81 -6.35
N PRO A 109 -12.93 -5.99 -6.01
CA PRO A 109 -13.75 -7.17 -5.73
C PRO A 109 -14.72 -6.94 -4.57
N GLU A 110 -15.82 -7.69 -4.56
CA GLU A 110 -16.78 -7.71 -3.44
C GLU A 110 -16.15 -8.30 -2.16
N GLY A 111 -16.91 -8.29 -1.06
CA GLY A 111 -16.48 -8.85 0.23
C GLY A 111 -15.81 -7.85 1.18
N PHE A 112 -15.79 -6.56 0.82
CA PHE A 112 -15.26 -5.48 1.65
C PHE A 112 -16.32 -4.42 1.95
N GLN A 113 -16.20 -3.79 3.12
CA GLN A 113 -17.04 -2.68 3.54
C GLN A 113 -16.22 -1.60 4.24
N VAL A 114 -16.73 -0.37 4.22
CA VAL A 114 -16.13 0.77 4.93
C VAL A 114 -16.81 0.94 6.27
N LEU A 115 -16.03 0.84 7.36
CA LEU A 115 -16.48 1.01 8.74
C LEU A 115 -15.65 2.07 9.45
N CYS A 116 -16.22 2.78 10.42
CA CYS A 116 -15.40 3.52 11.37
C CYS A 116 -14.73 2.56 12.36
N ALA A 117 -13.61 2.99 12.98
CA ALA A 117 -12.86 2.18 13.94
C ALA A 117 -13.76 1.56 15.04
N ASN A 118 -14.73 2.33 15.56
CA ASN A 118 -15.65 1.85 16.60
C ASN A 118 -16.65 0.81 16.08
N CYS A 119 -17.21 1.01 14.88
CA CYS A 119 -18.12 0.04 14.28
C CYS A 119 -17.39 -1.26 13.90
N ASN A 120 -16.16 -1.14 13.42
CA ASN A 120 -15.29 -2.28 13.14
C ASN A 120 -14.98 -3.08 14.42
N LEU A 121 -14.59 -2.40 15.50
CA LEU A 121 -14.38 -3.03 16.80
C LEU A 121 -15.65 -3.72 17.32
N ARG A 122 -16.80 -3.04 17.23
CA ARG A 122 -18.10 -3.61 17.62
C ARG A 122 -18.41 -4.89 16.85
N LYS A 123 -18.14 -4.92 15.54
CA LYS A 123 -18.29 -6.10 14.70
C LYS A 123 -17.41 -7.24 15.19
N TRP A 124 -16.12 -6.98 15.45
CA TRP A 124 -15.19 -7.99 15.96
C TRP A 124 -15.60 -8.55 17.33
N VAL A 125 -16.06 -7.70 18.25
CA VAL A 125 -16.54 -8.14 19.58
C VAL A 125 -17.75 -9.07 19.45
N LYS A 126 -18.66 -8.80 18.49
CA LYS A 126 -19.81 -9.67 18.24
C LYS A 126 -19.42 -11.04 17.68
N TYR A 127 -18.39 -11.14 16.85
CA TYR A 127 -17.91 -12.44 16.31
C TYR A 127 -17.16 -13.31 17.32
N LYS A 128 -16.64 -12.72 18.40
CA LYS A 128 -15.94 -13.45 19.45
C LYS A 128 -16.83 -14.03 20.55
N LYS A 129 -18.10 -13.60 20.57
CA LYS A 129 -19.14 -14.19 21.43
C LYS A 129 -19.80 -15.34 20.69
#